data_AF-A0A2P2GFY2-F1
#
_entry.id   AF-A0A2P2GFY2-F1
#
_cell.length_a   1.000
_cell.length_b   1.000
_cell.length_c   1.000
_cell.angle_alpha   90.00
_cell.angle_beta   90.00
_cell.angle_gamma   90.00
#
_symmetry.space_group_name_H-M   'P 1'
#
loop_
_entity.id
_entity.type
_entity.pdbx_description
1 polymer ?
#
loop_
_entity_poly.entity_id
_entity_poly.type
_entity_poly.pdbx_seq_one_letter_code
_entity_poly.pdbx_strand_id
1 'polypeptide(L)'
;MTNDHLAEPSRADVPASSSDAEEDGFVPVARASAEHGGLLEPPPDPEEAAVLAEEAEYEQRVLAGAAAAGRRAAAWMRGLPLPPGDWVRGPLAEAVEEVMTTLDPTGADRDVRGCGQDHAREVLDGLLRYLADAAPILSPRERTGLLAVVSCVRGVPRLLADDPHGVLHRGRLAAVCSLIDSAIARPPSAGPVPGRRTGGRTRPS
;
A
#
# COMPACT_ATOMS: atom_id res chain seq x y z
N MET A 1 14.52 -55.83 19.67
CA MET A 1 14.64 -55.32 18.28
C MET A 1 14.74 -53.80 18.39
N THR A 2 15.96 -53.33 18.51
CA THR A 2 16.37 -51.95 18.80
C THR A 2 16.92 -51.37 17.50
N ASN A 3 16.31 -50.31 16.98
CA ASN A 3 16.91 -49.49 15.93
C ASN A 3 16.98 -48.06 16.43
N ASP A 4 18.12 -47.76 17.04
CA ASP A 4 18.59 -46.45 17.45
C ASP A 4 19.65 -46.02 16.43
N HIS A 5 19.30 -45.11 15.52
CA HIS A 5 20.27 -44.43 14.65
C HIS A 5 19.70 -43.08 14.22
N LEU A 6 19.85 -42.11 15.12
CA LEU A 6 19.81 -40.69 14.80
C LEU A 6 21.18 -40.30 14.21
N ALA A 7 21.20 -39.98 12.92
CA ALA A 7 22.32 -39.32 12.28
C ALA A 7 22.10 -37.80 12.36
N GLU A 8 22.92 -37.13 13.17
CA GLU A 8 22.98 -35.66 13.21
C GLU A 8 23.67 -35.13 11.93
N PRO A 9 23.08 -34.13 11.25
CA PRO A 9 23.78 -33.44 10.17
C PRO A 9 24.82 -32.46 10.74
N SER A 10 26.06 -32.77 10.38
CA SER A 10 27.28 -31.98 10.54
C SER A 10 27.07 -30.48 10.23
N ARG A 11 27.39 -29.62 11.21
CA ARG A 11 27.56 -28.18 11.02
C ARG A 11 28.82 -27.95 10.19
N ALA A 12 28.64 -27.61 8.92
CA ALA A 12 29.72 -27.11 8.08
C ALA A 12 30.05 -25.66 8.51
N ASP A 13 31.31 -25.48 8.92
CA ASP A 13 31.98 -24.20 9.11
C ASP A 13 31.79 -23.29 7.89
N VAL A 14 31.22 -22.11 8.12
CA VAL A 14 31.18 -21.03 7.13
C VAL A 14 32.43 -20.17 7.36
N PRO A 15 33.36 -20.09 6.40
CA PRO A 15 34.53 -19.22 6.54
C PRO A 15 34.11 -17.76 6.54
N ALA A 16 34.61 -17.02 7.53
CA ALA A 16 34.52 -15.56 7.58
C ALA A 16 35.20 -14.96 6.34
N SER A 17 34.40 -14.42 5.42
CA SER A 17 34.91 -13.57 4.33
C SER A 17 35.32 -12.22 4.92
N SER A 18 36.63 -12.03 5.08
CA SER A 18 37.26 -10.73 5.21
C SER A 18 37.08 -9.96 3.90
N SER A 19 36.14 -9.02 3.88
CA SER A 19 36.09 -8.02 2.81
C SER A 19 37.16 -6.98 3.12
N ASP A 20 38.29 -7.14 2.44
CA ASP A 20 39.33 -6.12 2.33
C ASP A 20 38.70 -4.80 1.83
N ALA A 21 39.08 -3.73 2.53
CA ALA A 21 38.74 -2.36 2.20
C ALA A 21 39.64 -1.90 1.05
N GLU A 22 39.11 -1.87 -0.18
CA GLU A 22 39.68 -1.04 -1.24
C GLU A 22 39.17 0.40 -1.04
N GLU A 23 39.99 1.21 -0.35
CA GLU A 23 39.95 2.67 -0.40
C GLU A 23 40.31 3.12 -1.82
N ASP A 24 39.32 3.18 -2.69
CA ASP A 24 39.50 3.75 -4.03
C ASP A 24 39.42 5.28 -3.95
N GLY A 25 40.52 5.92 -4.35
CA GLY A 25 40.79 7.34 -4.17
C GLY A 25 39.74 8.24 -4.82
N PHE A 26 38.91 8.87 -3.99
CA PHE A 26 38.02 9.94 -4.42
C PHE A 26 38.83 11.20 -4.72
N VAL A 27 39.12 11.43 -5.99
CA VAL A 27 39.67 12.71 -6.49
C VAL A 27 38.52 13.72 -6.51
N PRO A 28 38.56 14.81 -5.71
CA PRO A 28 37.56 15.86 -5.81
C PRO A 28 37.77 16.62 -7.12
N VAL A 29 37.01 16.24 -8.15
CA VAL A 29 36.86 17.07 -9.34
C VAL A 29 36.11 18.32 -8.91
N ALA A 30 36.85 19.41 -8.73
CA ALA A 30 36.33 20.75 -8.56
C ALA A 30 35.43 21.07 -9.77
N ARG A 31 34.14 20.78 -9.62
CA ARG A 31 33.12 21.13 -10.59
C ARG A 31 33.04 22.65 -10.57
N ALA A 32 33.57 23.28 -11.62
CA ALA A 32 33.38 24.69 -11.87
C ALA A 32 31.89 24.98 -11.86
N SER A 33 31.44 25.68 -10.80
CA SER A 33 30.13 26.29 -10.72
C SER A 33 30.04 27.31 -11.85
N ALA A 34 29.50 26.85 -12.98
CA ALA A 34 29.10 27.74 -14.06
C ALA A 34 28.03 28.66 -13.49
N GLU A 35 28.40 29.94 -13.36
CA GLU A 35 27.55 31.08 -13.08
C GLU A 35 26.42 31.12 -14.12
N HIS A 36 25.39 30.30 -13.91
CA HIS A 36 24.09 30.54 -14.52
C HIS A 36 23.57 31.80 -13.84
N GLY A 37 23.83 32.95 -14.48
CA GLY A 37 23.12 34.19 -14.21
C GLY A 37 21.64 33.92 -14.39
N GLY A 38 21.00 33.47 -13.31
CA GLY A 38 19.58 33.22 -13.22
C GLY A 38 18.89 34.54 -13.48
N LEU A 39 18.39 34.70 -14.71
CA LEU A 39 17.37 35.68 -15.00
C LEU A 39 16.27 35.43 -13.96
N LEU A 40 16.15 36.31 -12.97
CA LEU A 40 15.05 36.28 -12.02
C LEU A 40 13.77 36.32 -12.85
N GLU A 41 13.06 35.19 -12.93
CA GLU A 41 11.74 35.20 -13.52
C GLU A 41 10.91 36.23 -12.76
N PRO A 42 10.22 37.15 -13.46
CA PRO A 42 9.36 38.11 -12.79
C PRO A 42 8.32 37.33 -11.97
N PRO A 43 7.94 37.83 -10.78
CA PRO A 43 6.92 37.18 -9.98
C PRO A 43 5.63 37.04 -10.80
N PRO A 44 4.84 35.96 -10.59
CA PRO A 44 3.57 35.79 -11.27
C PRO A 44 2.63 36.96 -10.98
N ASP A 45 1.72 37.22 -11.90
CA ASP A 45 0.64 38.19 -11.69
C ASP A 45 -0.17 37.79 -10.44
N PRO A 46 -0.65 38.73 -9.61
CA PRO A 46 -1.49 38.41 -8.45
C PRO A 46 -2.71 37.54 -8.79
N GLU A 47 -3.31 37.68 -9.97
CA GLU A 47 -4.42 36.83 -10.42
C GLU A 47 -3.96 35.39 -10.68
N GLU A 48 -2.82 35.23 -11.36
CA GLU A 48 -2.21 33.92 -11.61
C GLU A 48 -1.80 33.23 -10.29
N ALA A 49 -1.18 33.98 -9.37
CA ALA A 49 -0.83 33.49 -8.05
C ALA A 49 -2.05 33.01 -7.24
N ALA A 50 -3.20 33.70 -7.36
CA ALA A 50 -4.43 33.30 -6.70
C ALA A 50 -4.98 31.98 -7.25
N VAL A 51 -4.95 31.79 -8.58
CA VAL A 51 -5.37 30.54 -9.23
C VAL A 51 -4.49 29.37 -8.81
N LEU A 52 -3.16 29.55 -8.82
CA LEU A 52 -2.21 28.52 -8.39
C LEU A 52 -2.39 28.15 -6.91
N ALA A 53 -2.70 29.13 -6.05
CA ALA A 53 -2.98 28.87 -4.64
C ALA A 53 -4.27 28.05 -4.45
N GLU A 54 -5.35 28.39 -5.16
CA GLU A 54 -6.61 27.63 -5.11
C GLU A 54 -6.42 26.18 -5.60
N GLU A 55 -5.65 25.99 -6.68
CA GLU A 55 -5.32 24.67 -7.21
C GLU A 55 -4.52 23.84 -6.21
N ALA A 56 -3.50 24.42 -5.58
CA ALA A 56 -2.71 23.76 -4.54
C ALA A 56 -3.56 23.37 -3.32
N GLU A 57 -4.46 24.23 -2.86
CA GLU A 57 -5.39 23.92 -1.77
C GLU A 57 -6.36 22.79 -2.15
N TYR A 58 -6.87 22.79 -3.38
CA TYR A 58 -7.71 21.71 -3.89
C TYR A 58 -6.96 20.38 -3.90
N GLU A 59 -5.75 20.35 -4.46
CA GLU A 59 -4.89 19.18 -4.49
C GLU A 59 -4.65 18.62 -3.08
N GLN A 60 -4.21 19.48 -2.15
CA GLN A 60 -3.97 19.08 -0.76
C GLN A 60 -5.20 18.46 -0.10
N ARG A 61 -6.40 19.02 -0.33
CA ARG A 61 -7.65 18.45 0.19
C ARG A 61 -7.93 17.06 -0.38
N VAL A 62 -7.70 16.86 -1.68
CA VAL A 62 -7.92 15.58 -2.35
C VAL A 62 -6.92 14.52 -1.84
N LEU A 63 -5.64 14.86 -1.72
CA LEU A 63 -4.61 13.98 -1.15
C LEU A 63 -4.86 13.66 0.32
N ALA A 64 -5.30 14.63 1.12
CA ALA A 64 -5.68 14.40 2.51
C ALA A 64 -6.87 13.42 2.63
N GLY A 65 -7.83 13.49 1.70
CA GLY A 65 -8.91 12.52 1.58
C GLY A 65 -8.41 11.10 1.30
N ALA A 66 -7.45 10.96 0.40
CA ALA A 66 -6.81 9.68 0.08
C ALA A 66 -6.05 9.10 1.28
N ALA A 67 -5.25 9.92 1.96
CA ALA A 67 -4.56 9.54 3.19
C ALA A 67 -5.55 9.08 4.28
N ALA A 68 -6.69 9.77 4.43
CA ALA A 68 -7.72 9.37 5.37
C ALA A 68 -8.37 8.03 5.01
N ALA A 69 -8.61 7.75 3.72
CA ALA A 69 -9.10 6.46 3.26
C ALA A 69 -8.08 5.32 3.55
N GLY A 70 -6.79 5.57 3.30
CA GLY A 70 -5.71 4.64 3.64
C GLY A 70 -5.67 4.29 5.14
N ARG A 71 -5.75 5.31 6.02
CA ARG A 71 -5.81 5.10 7.47
C ARG A 71 -7.01 4.27 7.91
N ARG A 72 -8.20 4.52 7.34
CA ARG A 72 -9.41 3.72 7.62
C ARG A 72 -9.24 2.28 7.18
N ALA A 73 -8.67 2.06 6.00
CA ALA A 73 -8.39 0.71 5.49
C ALA A 73 -7.40 -0.02 6.40
N ALA A 74 -6.29 0.61 6.78
CA ALA A 74 -5.31 0.04 7.70
C ALA A 74 -5.93 -0.30 9.07
N ALA A 75 -6.78 0.58 9.61
CA ALA A 75 -7.51 0.31 10.85
C ALA A 75 -8.46 -0.89 10.72
N TRP A 76 -9.17 -1.02 9.59
CA TRP A 76 -10.00 -2.18 9.31
C TRP A 76 -9.18 -3.47 9.25
N MET A 77 -8.02 -3.47 8.57
CA MET A 77 -7.13 -4.63 8.47
C MET A 77 -6.61 -5.07 9.84
N ARG A 78 -6.20 -4.12 10.69
CA ARG A 78 -5.79 -4.38 12.09
C ARG A 78 -6.90 -5.02 12.93
N GLY A 79 -8.16 -4.80 12.57
CA GLY A 79 -9.35 -5.34 13.24
C GLY A 79 -9.85 -6.70 12.72
N LEU A 80 -9.20 -7.29 11.71
CA LEU A 80 -9.56 -8.61 11.19
C LEU A 80 -9.32 -9.73 12.23
N PRO A 81 -10.06 -10.86 12.15
CA PRO A 81 -9.99 -11.96 13.11
C PRO A 81 -8.74 -12.85 12.92
N LEU A 82 -7.57 -12.24 12.69
CA LEU A 82 -6.30 -12.93 12.49
C LEU A 82 -5.47 -12.96 13.78
N PRO A 83 -4.56 -13.94 13.95
CA PRO A 83 -3.68 -14.02 15.11
C PRO A 83 -2.88 -12.73 15.34
N PRO A 84 -2.47 -12.42 16.59
CA PRO A 84 -1.51 -11.35 16.85
C PRO A 84 -0.20 -11.60 16.10
N GLY A 85 0.42 -10.54 15.58
CA GLY A 85 1.65 -10.65 14.78
C GLY A 85 1.42 -11.13 13.33
N ASP A 86 0.17 -11.33 12.92
CA ASP A 86 -0.14 -11.66 11.53
C ASP A 86 0.29 -10.53 10.58
N TRP A 87 0.84 -10.94 9.44
CA TRP A 87 1.39 -10.03 8.44
C TRP A 87 0.36 -9.06 7.85
N VAL A 88 -0.92 -9.47 7.75
CA VAL A 88 -2.02 -8.61 7.29
C VAL A 88 -2.33 -7.51 8.29
N ARG A 89 -2.25 -7.81 9.60
CA ARG A 89 -2.58 -6.87 10.67
C ARG A 89 -1.44 -5.89 10.98
N GLY A 90 -0.19 -6.26 10.71
CA GLY A 90 0.98 -5.41 10.91
C GLY A 90 1.50 -4.84 9.58
N PRO A 91 2.55 -5.46 8.99
CA PRO A 91 3.22 -4.93 7.81
C PRO A 91 2.31 -4.49 6.66
N LEU A 92 1.30 -5.28 6.30
CA LEU A 92 0.43 -4.92 5.17
C LEU A 92 -0.46 -3.71 5.50
N ALA A 93 -0.97 -3.61 6.73
CA ALA A 93 -1.76 -2.45 7.15
C ALA A 93 -0.91 -1.18 7.18
N GLU A 94 0.34 -1.28 7.64
CA GLU A 94 1.32 -0.19 7.62
C GLU A 94 1.65 0.25 6.19
N ALA A 95 1.92 -0.69 5.28
CA ALA A 95 2.20 -0.39 3.87
C ALA A 95 1.02 0.31 3.17
N VAL A 96 -0.23 -0.09 3.47
CA VAL A 96 -1.42 0.58 2.94
C VAL A 96 -1.52 2.03 3.41
N GLU A 97 -1.25 2.27 4.70
CA GLU A 97 -1.28 3.60 5.29
C GLU A 97 -0.14 4.48 4.76
N GLU A 98 1.07 3.93 4.66
CA GLU A 98 2.26 4.60 4.12
C GLU A 98 2.06 5.04 2.67
N VAL A 99 1.65 4.14 1.77
CA VAL A 99 1.45 4.48 0.35
C VAL A 99 0.42 5.59 0.19
N MET A 100 -0.69 5.54 0.92
CA MET A 100 -1.76 6.54 0.78
C MET A 100 -1.45 7.89 1.46
N THR A 101 -0.53 7.92 2.43
CA THR A 101 -0.11 9.15 3.14
C THR A 101 1.06 9.85 2.46
N THR A 102 1.83 9.13 1.65
CA THR A 102 3.02 9.62 0.93
C THR A 102 2.77 9.93 -0.54
N LEU A 103 1.50 10.02 -0.96
CA LEU A 103 1.15 10.37 -2.33
C LEU A 103 1.62 11.78 -2.66
N ASP A 104 2.45 11.89 -3.69
CA ASP A 104 2.95 13.14 -4.22
C ASP A 104 2.69 13.18 -5.74
N PRO A 105 1.83 14.07 -6.25
CA PRO A 105 1.57 14.20 -7.68
C PRO A 105 2.71 14.90 -8.42
N THR A 106 3.58 15.64 -7.72
CA THR A 106 4.71 16.39 -8.29
C THR A 106 6.00 15.57 -8.27
N GLY A 107 6.20 14.78 -7.21
CA GLY A 107 7.32 13.86 -6.99
C GLY A 107 7.24 12.56 -7.78
N ALA A 108 6.43 12.51 -8.84
CA ALA A 108 6.52 11.49 -9.87
C ALA A 108 7.81 11.69 -10.68
N ASP A 109 8.95 11.57 -10.02
CA ASP A 109 10.13 11.03 -10.68
C ASP A 109 9.64 9.71 -11.30
N ARG A 110 9.60 9.66 -12.63
CA ARG A 110 8.90 8.60 -13.38
C ARG A 110 9.39 7.18 -13.06
N ASP A 111 10.49 7.09 -12.32
CA ASP A 111 10.92 5.89 -11.62
C ASP A 111 10.29 5.83 -10.22
N VAL A 112 9.15 5.13 -10.14
CA VAL A 112 8.46 4.67 -8.91
C VAL A 112 9.32 3.66 -8.11
N ARG A 113 10.63 3.92 -7.99
CA ARG A 113 11.68 3.07 -7.40
C ARG A 113 12.55 3.81 -6.37
N GLY A 114 12.22 5.06 -6.03
CA GLY A 114 13.18 5.95 -5.34
C GLY A 114 12.85 6.35 -3.90
N CYS A 115 11.59 6.35 -3.47
CA CYS A 115 11.21 7.05 -2.24
C CYS A 115 10.36 6.19 -1.30
N GLY A 116 10.97 5.32 -0.47
CA GLY A 116 10.32 4.61 0.64
C GLY A 116 9.25 3.56 0.24
N GLN A 117 8.69 3.66 -0.96
CA GLN A 117 7.61 2.83 -1.47
C GLN A 117 8.07 1.43 -1.88
N ASP A 118 9.38 1.17 -2.04
CA ASP A 118 9.86 -0.15 -2.44
C ASP A 118 9.48 -1.21 -1.40
N HIS A 119 9.71 -0.92 -0.12
CA HIS A 119 9.32 -1.84 0.94
C HIS A 119 7.79 -2.02 1.00
N ALA A 120 7.03 -0.91 0.99
CA ALA A 120 5.57 -0.97 1.01
C ALA A 120 5.01 -1.74 -0.21
N ARG A 121 5.65 -1.61 -1.37
CA ARG A 121 5.29 -2.32 -2.60
C ARG A 121 5.59 -3.81 -2.52
N GLU A 122 6.77 -4.19 -2.04
CA GLU A 122 7.13 -5.59 -1.79
C GLU A 122 6.13 -6.24 -0.83
N VAL A 123 5.73 -5.51 0.22
CA VAL A 123 4.68 -5.95 1.14
C VAL A 123 3.35 -6.10 0.38
N LEU A 124 2.88 -5.09 -0.34
CA LEU A 124 1.61 -5.19 -1.10
C LEU A 124 1.61 -6.34 -2.13
N ASP A 125 2.75 -6.62 -2.77
CA ASP A 125 2.94 -7.71 -3.73
C ASP A 125 2.87 -9.10 -3.06
N GLY A 126 3.27 -9.19 -1.79
CA GLY A 126 3.19 -10.39 -0.97
C GLY A 126 1.77 -10.88 -0.66
N LEU A 127 0.72 -10.09 -0.92
CA LEU A 127 -0.65 -10.38 -0.49
C LEU A 127 -1.12 -11.78 -0.90
N LEU A 128 -0.93 -12.18 -2.16
CA LEU A 128 -1.47 -13.45 -2.65
C LEU A 128 -0.86 -14.66 -1.92
N ARG A 129 0.43 -14.56 -1.56
CA ARG A 129 1.12 -15.60 -0.80
C ARG A 129 0.53 -15.72 0.60
N TYR A 130 0.39 -14.61 1.32
CA TYR A 130 -0.15 -14.61 2.68
C TYR A 130 -1.66 -14.86 2.76
N LEU A 131 -2.42 -14.46 1.74
CA LEU A 131 -3.86 -14.68 1.69
C LEU A 131 -4.20 -16.17 1.64
N ALA A 132 -3.34 -17.00 1.03
CA ALA A 132 -3.50 -18.45 1.02
C ALA A 132 -3.45 -19.03 2.45
N ASP A 133 -2.54 -18.54 3.27
CA ASP A 133 -2.36 -18.98 4.66
C ASP A 133 -3.48 -18.44 5.58
N ALA A 134 -3.94 -17.21 5.33
CA ALA A 134 -5.03 -16.57 6.08
C ALA A 134 -6.44 -17.03 5.65
N ALA A 135 -6.56 -17.69 4.49
CA ALA A 135 -7.85 -18.05 3.89
C ALA A 135 -8.78 -18.91 4.76
N PRO A 136 -8.29 -19.85 5.61
CA PRO A 136 -9.16 -20.63 6.49
C PRO A 136 -9.80 -19.80 7.61
N ILE A 137 -9.17 -18.67 7.98
CA ILE A 137 -9.60 -17.83 9.10
C ILE A 137 -10.53 -16.72 8.60
N LEU A 138 -10.25 -16.18 7.41
CA LEU A 138 -11.00 -15.06 6.83
C LEU A 138 -12.26 -15.52 6.09
N SER A 139 -13.35 -14.80 6.33
CA SER A 139 -14.56 -14.94 5.52
C SER A 139 -14.27 -14.60 4.05
N PRO A 140 -15.05 -15.15 3.09
CA PRO A 140 -14.93 -14.76 1.69
C PRO A 140 -14.99 -13.25 1.46
N ARG A 141 -15.81 -12.53 2.24
CA ARG A 141 -15.93 -11.08 2.18
C ARG A 141 -14.64 -10.38 2.58
N GLU A 142 -14.03 -10.77 3.69
CA GLU A 142 -12.78 -10.16 4.16
C GLU A 142 -11.64 -10.41 3.16
N ARG A 143 -11.59 -11.60 2.56
CA ARG A 143 -10.64 -11.90 1.47
C ARG A 143 -10.85 -11.00 0.25
N THR A 144 -12.09 -10.84 -0.21
CA THR A 144 -12.41 -9.91 -1.32
C THR A 144 -12.10 -8.47 -0.96
N GLY A 145 -12.40 -8.05 0.28
CA GLY A 145 -12.10 -6.71 0.78
C GLY A 145 -10.60 -6.43 0.76
N LEU A 146 -9.77 -7.36 1.24
CA LEU A 146 -8.31 -7.24 1.22
C LEU A 146 -7.78 -7.12 -0.22
N LEU A 147 -8.25 -7.98 -1.13
CA LEU A 147 -7.87 -7.93 -2.54
C LEU A 147 -8.25 -6.59 -3.18
N ALA A 148 -9.45 -6.07 -2.88
CA ALA A 148 -9.93 -4.81 -3.41
C ALA A 148 -9.10 -3.62 -2.89
N VAL A 149 -8.88 -3.55 -1.56
CA VAL A 149 -8.06 -2.50 -0.93
C VAL A 149 -6.65 -2.50 -1.50
N VAL A 150 -5.96 -3.64 -1.49
CA VAL A 150 -4.57 -3.71 -1.94
C VAL A 150 -4.45 -3.42 -3.44
N SER A 151 -5.38 -3.90 -4.27
CA SER A 151 -5.38 -3.57 -5.70
C SER A 151 -5.60 -2.08 -5.96
N CYS A 152 -6.49 -1.44 -5.20
CA CYS A 152 -6.71 0.00 -5.28
C CYS A 152 -5.45 0.77 -4.90
N VAL A 153 -4.87 0.47 -3.73
CA VAL A 153 -3.67 1.15 -3.20
C VAL A 153 -2.48 0.98 -4.14
N ARG A 154 -2.24 -0.22 -4.67
CA ARG A 154 -1.18 -0.47 -5.68
C ARG A 154 -1.40 0.32 -6.97
N GLY A 155 -2.65 0.58 -7.34
CA GLY A 155 -3.01 1.31 -8.55
C GLY A 155 -2.85 2.83 -8.44
N VAL A 156 -3.05 3.41 -7.25
CA VAL A 156 -3.07 4.88 -7.06
C VAL A 156 -1.76 5.57 -7.46
N PRO A 157 -0.56 5.13 -7.02
CA PRO A 157 0.69 5.76 -7.43
C PRO A 157 0.87 5.76 -8.94
N ARG A 158 0.54 4.66 -9.61
CA ARG A 158 0.62 4.56 -11.06
C ARG A 158 -0.37 5.48 -11.76
N LEU A 159 -1.61 5.57 -11.27
CA LEU A 159 -2.61 6.49 -11.80
C LEU A 159 -2.13 7.94 -11.72
N LEU A 160 -1.55 8.34 -10.58
CA LEU A 160 -0.99 9.68 -10.39
C LEU A 160 0.22 9.93 -11.29
N ALA A 161 1.10 8.95 -11.47
CA ALA A 161 2.26 9.07 -12.37
C ALA A 161 1.86 9.21 -13.86
N ASP A 162 0.78 8.55 -14.28
CA ASP A 162 0.31 8.56 -15.67
C ASP A 162 -0.43 9.88 -16.04
N ASP A 163 -1.26 10.42 -15.15
CA ASP A 163 -2.11 11.61 -15.40
C ASP A 163 -2.51 12.27 -14.07
N PRO A 164 -1.61 13.01 -13.38
CA PRO A 164 -1.88 13.54 -12.04
C PRO A 164 -3.06 14.51 -12.07
N HIS A 165 -3.06 15.46 -13.01
CA HIS A 165 -4.12 16.43 -13.19
C HIS A 165 -5.47 15.74 -13.47
N GLY A 166 -5.53 14.78 -14.41
CA GLY A 166 -6.78 14.08 -14.70
C GLY A 166 -7.26 13.20 -13.53
N VAL A 167 -6.36 12.66 -12.72
CA VAL A 167 -6.73 11.86 -11.55
C VAL A 167 -7.32 12.70 -10.43
N LEU A 168 -6.75 13.88 -10.17
CA LEU A 168 -7.19 14.82 -9.14
C LEU A 168 -8.46 15.58 -9.56
N HIS A 169 -8.49 16.16 -10.77
CA HIS A 169 -9.59 17.03 -11.21
C HIS A 169 -10.80 16.27 -11.76
N ARG A 170 -10.62 15.06 -12.32
CA ARG A 170 -11.77 14.24 -12.76
C ARG A 170 -12.33 13.33 -11.66
N GLY A 171 -11.84 13.49 -10.43
CA GLY A 171 -12.32 12.73 -9.27
C GLY A 171 -12.00 11.24 -9.31
N ARG A 172 -11.00 10.80 -10.10
CA ARG A 172 -10.63 9.37 -10.15
C ARG A 172 -10.05 8.91 -8.81
N LEU A 173 -9.23 9.74 -8.16
CA LEU A 173 -8.70 9.41 -6.83
C LEU A 173 -9.82 9.30 -5.79
N ALA A 174 -10.79 10.22 -5.82
CA ALA A 174 -11.97 10.17 -4.96
C ALA A 174 -12.81 8.91 -5.20
N ALA A 175 -12.95 8.47 -6.46
CA ALA A 175 -13.63 7.22 -6.81
C ALA A 175 -12.90 6.00 -6.25
N VAL A 176 -11.56 5.95 -6.34
CA VAL A 176 -10.76 4.87 -5.72
C VAL A 176 -10.91 4.86 -4.20
N CYS A 177 -10.87 6.03 -3.56
CA CYS A 177 -11.10 6.13 -2.11
C CYS A 177 -12.50 5.62 -1.71
N SER A 178 -13.52 5.92 -2.52
CA SER A 178 -14.88 5.42 -2.31
C SER A 178 -14.98 3.89 -2.47
N LEU A 179 -14.21 3.31 -3.39
CA LEU A 179 -14.10 1.85 -3.53
C LEU A 179 -13.43 1.21 -2.31
N ILE A 180 -12.36 1.82 -1.80
CA ILE A 180 -11.70 1.39 -0.56
C ILE A 180 -12.69 1.42 0.61
N ASP A 181 -13.40 2.54 0.79
CA ASP A 181 -14.40 2.69 1.85
C ASP A 181 -15.54 1.66 1.72
N SER A 182 -15.98 1.39 0.49
CA SER A 182 -17.01 0.37 0.22
C SER A 182 -16.53 -1.06 0.52
N ALA A 183 -15.26 -1.35 0.26
CA ALA A 183 -14.66 -2.65 0.53
C ALA A 183 -14.57 -2.95 2.04
N ILE A 184 -14.25 -1.91 2.84
CA ILE A 184 -14.10 -2.04 4.29
C ILE A 184 -15.40 -1.79 5.07
N ALA A 185 -16.42 -1.24 4.43
CA ALA A 185 -17.73 -1.05 5.04
C ALA A 185 -18.25 -2.39 5.57
N ARG A 186 -18.60 -2.44 6.86
CA ARG A 186 -19.26 -3.61 7.43
C ARG A 186 -20.65 -3.71 6.82
N PRO A 187 -21.10 -4.88 6.33
CA PRO A 187 -22.49 -5.00 5.93
C PRO A 187 -23.34 -4.72 7.18
N PRO A 188 -24.54 -4.13 7.04
CA PRO A 188 -25.51 -4.17 8.12
C PRO A 188 -25.61 -5.65 8.51
N SER A 189 -25.29 -5.98 9.77
CA SER A 189 -25.37 -7.35 10.25
C SER A 189 -26.71 -7.88 9.81
N ALA A 190 -26.73 -8.84 8.87
CA ALA A 190 -27.97 -9.43 8.44
C ALA A 190 -28.60 -9.94 9.72
N GLY A 191 -29.68 -9.28 10.16
CA GLY A 191 -30.46 -9.73 11.29
C GLY A 191 -30.77 -11.22 11.08
N PRO A 192 -30.94 -11.99 12.16
CA PRO A 192 -31.10 -13.43 12.09
C PRO A 192 -32.04 -13.79 10.93
N VAL A 193 -31.50 -14.44 9.90
CA VAL A 193 -32.27 -14.83 8.72
C VAL A 193 -33.41 -15.67 9.26
N PRO A 194 -34.68 -15.20 9.19
CA PRO A 194 -35.78 -15.88 9.83
C PRO A 194 -35.81 -17.31 9.28
N GLY A 195 -35.66 -18.25 10.21
CA GLY A 195 -35.36 -19.64 9.93
C GLY A 195 -36.22 -20.15 8.80
N ARG A 196 -35.54 -20.59 7.73
CA ARG A 196 -36.16 -21.34 6.64
C ARG A 196 -36.69 -22.62 7.27
N ARG A 197 -37.97 -22.60 7.68
CA ARG A 197 -38.70 -23.77 8.16
C ARG A 197 -38.64 -24.81 7.05
N THR A 198 -37.72 -25.76 7.18
CA THR A 198 -37.71 -26.98 6.39
C THR A 198 -38.96 -27.76 6.78
N GLY A 199 -40.04 -27.49 6.06
CA GLY A 199 -41.26 -28.29 6.12
C GLY A 199 -40.89 -29.73 5.82
N GLY A 200 -41.01 -30.58 6.85
CA GLY A 200 -40.82 -32.01 6.72
C GLY A 200 -41.77 -32.57 5.68
N ARG A 201 -41.21 -33.08 4.58
CA ARG A 201 -41.94 -34.01 3.71
C ARG A 201 -41.96 -35.36 4.41
N THR A 202 -43.07 -35.69 5.03
CA THR A 202 -43.44 -37.06 5.42
C THR A 202 -43.50 -37.93 4.17
N ARG A 203 -42.79 -39.05 4.19
CA ARG A 203 -42.77 -40.07 3.15
C ARG A 203 -43.98 -41.00 3.36
N PRO A 204 -44.85 -41.25 2.37
CA PRO A 204 -45.90 -42.25 2.50
C PRO A 204 -45.30 -43.67 2.40
N SER A 205 -45.83 -44.57 3.22
CA SER A 205 -45.52 -46.01 3.27
C SER A 205 -46.04 -46.77 2.07
#